data_AF-A0A2R6Y1P2-F1
#
_entry.id   AF-A0A2R6Y1P2-F1
#
_cell.length_a   1.000
_cell.length_b   1.000
_cell.length_c   1.000
_cell.angle_alpha   90.00
_cell.angle_beta   90.00
_cell.angle_gamma   90.00
#
_symmetry.space_group_name_H-M   'P 1'
#
loop_
_entity.id
_entity.type
_entity.pdbx_description
1 polymer ?
#
loop_
_entity_poly.entity_id
_entity_poly.type
_entity_poly.pdbx_seq_one_letter_code
_entity_poly.pdbx_strand_id
1 'polypeptide(L)' 'MLDAVIAIFLLFLANLLITIARTKFKGVPRRLLSVSAFLLLIPAFLFAFRALF' A
#
# COMPACT_ATOMS: atom_id res chain seq x y z
N MET A 1 -10.31 -16.90 -6.46
CA MET A 1 -10.22 -16.99 -4.97
C MET A 1 -8.83 -16.62 -4.47
N LEU A 2 -7.76 -17.16 -5.07
CA LEU A 2 -6.38 -16.87 -4.70
C LEU A 2 -6.01 -15.39 -4.91
N ASP A 3 -6.54 -14.76 -5.97
CA ASP A 3 -6.34 -13.34 -6.29
C ASP A 3 -6.91 -12.40 -5.22
N ALA A 4 -8.05 -12.74 -4.63
CA ALA A 4 -8.66 -11.98 -3.54
C ALA A 4 -7.83 -12.06 -2.25
N VAL A 5 -7.24 -13.23 -1.97
CA VAL A 5 -6.32 -13.41 -0.83
C VAL A 5 -5.05 -12.59 -1.02
N ILE A 6 -4.48 -12.59 -2.24
CA ILE A 6 -3.30 -11.78 -2.59
C ILE A 6 -3.62 -10.29 -2.45
N ALA A 7 -4.79 -9.83 -2.92
CA ALA A 7 -5.20 -8.45 -2.82
C ALA A 7 -5.36 -7.98 -1.36
N ILE A 8 -5.99 -8.80 -0.51
CA ILE A 8 -6.11 -8.51 0.93
C ILE A 8 -4.73 -8.45 1.60
N PHE A 9 -3.83 -9.37 1.25
CA PHE A 9 -2.48 -9.40 1.82
C PHE A 9 -1.66 -8.18 1.40
N LEU A 10 -1.75 -7.75 0.13
CA LEU A 10 -1.13 -6.52 -0.38
C LEU A 10 -1.68 -5.27 0.32
N LEU A 11 -2.99 -5.18 0.51
CA LEU A 11 -3.64 -4.08 1.21
C LEU A 11 -3.19 -4.01 2.68
N PHE A 12 -3.10 -5.15 3.35
CA PHE A 12 -2.61 -5.24 4.71
C PHE A 12 -1.15 -4.74 4.80
N LEU A 13 -0.28 -5.20 3.90
CA LEU A 13 1.12 -4.77 3.84
C LEU A 13 1.25 -3.26 3.59
N ALA A 14 0.48 -2.72 2.65
CA ALA A 14 0.47 -1.29 2.34
C ALA A 14 0.01 -0.46 3.54
N ASN A 15 -1.05 -0.90 4.23
CA ASN A 15 -1.58 -0.17 5.39
C ASN A 15 -0.61 -0.21 6.59
N LEU A 16 0.09 -1.34 6.78
CA LEU A 16 1.15 -1.46 7.79
C LEU A 16 2.31 -0.51 7.47
N LEU A 17 2.73 -0.45 6.21
CA LEU A 17 3.80 0.43 5.75
C LEU A 17 3.43 1.90 5.97
N ILE A 18 2.21 2.30 5.65
CA ILE A 18 1.68 3.66 5.87
C ILE A 18 1.60 3.98 7.36
N THR A 19 1.18 3.03 8.18
CA THR A 19 1.11 3.23 9.63
C THR A 19 2.50 3.42 10.21
N ILE A 20 3.46 2.55 9.88
CA ILE A 20 4.87 2.69 10.30
C ILE A 20 5.45 4.01 9.79
N ALA A 21 5.11 4.41 8.57
CA ALA A 21 5.50 5.69 8.00
C ALA A 21 5.04 6.89 8.81
N ARG A 22 3.78 6.86 9.27
CA ARG A 22 3.19 7.94 10.06
C ARG A 22 3.71 7.96 11.49
N THR A 23 3.92 6.79 12.09
CA THR A 23 4.25 6.70 13.53
C THR A 23 5.74 6.92 13.79
N LYS A 24 6.63 6.42 12.92
CA LYS A 24 8.08 6.38 13.20
C LYS A 24 8.90 7.49 12.54
N PHE A 25 8.39 8.15 11.50
CA PHE A 25 9.19 9.11 10.70
C PHE A 25 8.61 10.54 10.74
N LYS A 26 9.40 11.49 11.27
CA LYS A 26 9.14 12.95 11.18
C LYS A 26 10.15 13.60 10.22
N GLY A 27 9.70 14.52 9.37
CA GLY A 27 10.55 15.27 8.43
C GLY A 27 10.67 14.66 7.02
N VAL A 28 11.82 14.86 6.37
CA VAL A 28 12.16 14.37 5.01
C VAL A 28 11.81 12.89 4.75
N PRO A 29 12.06 11.93 5.67
CA PRO A 29 11.69 10.53 5.43
C PRO A 29 10.17 10.32 5.27
N ARG A 30 9.33 11.17 5.87
CA ARG A 30 7.86 11.10 5.73
C ARG A 30 7.39 11.47 4.32
N ARG A 31 8.12 12.36 3.63
CA ARG A 31 7.86 12.73 2.22
C ARG A 31 8.21 11.59 1.28
N LEU A 32 9.41 11.03 1.43
CA LEU A 32 9.84 9.86 0.66
C LEU A 32 8.89 8.68 0.84
N LEU A 33 8.45 8.44 2.07
CA LEU A 33 7.54 7.34 2.38
C LEU A 33 6.10 7.59 1.95
N SER A 34 5.68 8.86 1.84
CA SER A 34 4.38 9.21 1.22
C SER A 34 4.42 9.03 -0.29
N VAL A 35 5.53 9.37 -0.95
CA VAL A 35 5.71 9.14 -2.39
C VAL A 35 5.76 7.65 -2.71
N SER A 36 6.47 6.85 -1.91
CA SER A 36 6.49 5.40 -2.09
C SER A 36 5.13 4.76 -1.78
N ALA A 37 4.40 5.23 -0.76
CA ALA A 37 3.03 4.78 -0.50
C ALA A 37 2.08 5.14 -1.64
N PHE A 38 2.25 6.31 -2.28
CA PHE A 38 1.48 6.71 -3.45
C PHE A 38 1.79 5.83 -4.67
N LEU A 39 3.06 5.46 -4.86
CA LEU A 39 3.46 4.50 -5.90
C LEU A 39 2.91 3.09 -5.63
N LEU A 40 2.78 2.67 -4.37
CA LEU A 40 2.18 1.40 -3.95
C LEU A 40 0.65 1.36 -4.11
N LEU A 41 -0.01 2.52 -4.12
CA LEU A 41 -1.45 2.63 -4.38
C LEU A 41 -1.81 2.22 -5.82
N ILE A 42 -0.94 2.48 -6.80
CA ILE A 42 -1.16 2.15 -8.22
C ILE A 42 -1.28 0.63 -8.44
N PRO A 43 -0.30 -0.22 -8.03
CA PRO A 43 -0.43 -1.66 -8.17
C PRO A 43 -1.54 -2.23 -7.29
N ALA A 44 -1.80 -1.65 -6.11
CA ALA A 44 -2.93 -2.06 -5.28
C ALA A 44 -4.27 -1.82 -5.99
N PHE A 45 -4.44 -0.67 -6.67
CA PHE A 45 -5.62 -0.38 -7.48
C PHE A 45 -5.75 -1.31 -8.68
N LEU A 46 -4.65 -1.60 -9.38
CA LEU A 46 -4.64 -2.52 -10.53
C LEU A 46 -5.01 -3.95 -10.11
N PHE A 47 -4.48 -4.44 -9.00
CA PHE A 47 -4.85 -5.74 -8.45
C PHE A 47 -6.29 -5.77 -7.96
N ALA A 48 -6.77 -4.72 -7.30
CA ALA A 48 -8.16 -4.61 -6.87
C ALA A 48 -9.13 -4.58 -8.07
N PHE A 49 -8.79 -3.82 -9.11
CA PHE A 49 -9.59 -3.74 -10.33
C PHE A 49 -9.63 -5.09 -11.06
N ARG A 50 -8.49 -5.79 -11.14
CA ARG A 50 -8.39 -7.14 -11.71
C ARG A 50 -9.01 -8.24 -10.84
N ALA A 51 -9.22 -7.99 -9.56
CA ALA A 51 -9.98 -8.90 -8.70
C ALA A 51 -11.50 -8.69 -8.85
N LEU A 52 -11.91 -7.51 -9.34
CA LEU A 52 -13.31 -7.12 -9.49
C LEU A 52 -13.86 -7.39 -10.91
N PHE A 53 -12.99 -7.43 -11.93
CA PHE A 53 -13.26 -7.77 -13.33
C PHE A 53 -12.71 -9.14 -13.69
#